data_AF-A0A420YZA2-F1
#
_entry.id   AF-A0A420YZA2-F1
#
_cell.length_a   1.000
_cell.length_b   1.000
_cell.length_c   1.000
_cell.angle_alpha   90.00
_cell.angle_beta   90.00
_cell.angle_gamma   90.00
#
_symmetry.space_group_name_H-M   'P 1'
#
loop_
_entity.id
_entity.type
_entity.pdbx_description
1 polymer ?
#
loop_
_entity_poly.entity_id
_entity_poly.type
_entity_poly.pdbx_seq_one_letter_code
_entity_poly.pdbx_strand_id
1 'polypeptide(L)'
;MSFLFVLWYNSKCYLEEGMNVWYLSDLHLDLLSGSEYTSRVGELLVGGRCDDWLIIAGDVGRVSDIVDLLSKVSPCYSKVFFVFGNHDYYAIQPAAGTYKTIIKNVKERVSNLENVFILDNKVVTVDGITIAGSTNWYSLEENYSKAWWSSMSNDYTYVHPEGYLGSNLHSIEDTTFLESIKKDVDILITHIPPIHFKNNYFEPNEAFIKPLSLMFKPKYWVCGHQHFLEDSEYNGSRLLSNPMGYVGEVEDFTLRSFKV
;
A
#
# COMPACT_ATOMS: atom_id res chain seq x y z
N MET A 1 -18.55 -31.27 8.53
CA MET A 1 -17.96 -29.94 8.31
C MET A 1 -17.75 -29.78 6.82
N SER A 2 -18.62 -28.98 6.21
CA SER A 2 -18.84 -28.91 4.77
C SER A 2 -17.81 -27.96 4.14
N PHE A 3 -16.98 -28.47 3.25
CA PHE A 3 -16.15 -27.65 2.37
C PHE A 3 -17.05 -26.99 1.33
N LEU A 4 -17.25 -25.67 1.41
CA LEU A 4 -17.84 -24.91 0.31
C LEU A 4 -16.78 -24.76 -0.79
N PHE A 5 -16.94 -25.55 -1.85
CA PHE A 5 -16.32 -25.29 -3.14
C PHE A 5 -16.96 -24.03 -3.74
N VAL A 6 -16.20 -22.95 -3.88
CA VAL A 6 -16.58 -21.80 -4.71
C VAL A 6 -16.47 -22.24 -6.16
N LEU A 7 -17.62 -22.45 -6.80
CA LEU A 7 -17.72 -22.74 -8.23
C LEU A 7 -17.35 -21.48 -9.02
N TRP A 8 -16.20 -21.50 -9.70
CA TRP A 8 -15.81 -20.49 -10.68
C TRP A 8 -16.78 -20.50 -11.87
N TYR A 9 -17.53 -19.41 -12.04
CA TYR A 9 -18.33 -19.18 -13.24
C TYR A 9 -17.42 -18.62 -14.33
N ASN A 10 -17.15 -19.44 -15.34
CA ASN A 10 -16.38 -19.11 -16.53
C ASN A 10 -17.20 -18.15 -17.42
N SER A 11 -17.28 -16.89 -17.03
CA SER A 11 -17.95 -15.84 -17.79
C SER A 11 -16.90 -15.20 -18.68
N LYS A 12 -16.88 -15.57 -19.97
CA LYS A 12 -16.14 -14.82 -21.00
C LYS A 12 -16.59 -13.36 -20.95
N CYS A 13 -15.78 -12.50 -20.33
CA CYS A 13 -16.01 -11.07 -20.32
C CYS A 13 -15.73 -10.53 -21.72
N TYR A 14 -16.77 -9.99 -22.36
CA TYR A 14 -16.64 -9.26 -23.60
C TYR A 14 -15.84 -7.97 -23.33
N LEU A 15 -14.82 -7.76 -24.16
CA LEU A 15 -13.80 -6.72 -24.06
C LEU A 15 -14.39 -5.32 -24.33
N GLU A 16 -14.48 -4.49 -23.29
CA GLU A 16 -14.20 -3.06 -23.45
C GLU A 16 -12.69 -2.90 -23.27
N GLU A 17 -11.99 -2.47 -24.32
CA GLU A 17 -10.52 -2.49 -24.43
C GLU A 17 -9.82 -1.89 -23.19
N GLY A 18 -8.82 -2.62 -22.68
CA GLY A 18 -8.01 -2.26 -21.51
C GLY A 18 -8.26 -3.13 -20.27
N MET A 19 -7.19 -3.63 -19.68
CA MET A 19 -7.20 -4.46 -18.45
C MET A 19 -7.49 -3.57 -17.24
N ASN A 20 -8.30 -4.03 -16.27
CA ASN A 20 -8.53 -3.24 -15.06
C ASN A 20 -7.41 -3.45 -14.07
N VAL A 21 -6.93 -2.35 -13.49
CA VAL A 21 -6.06 -2.34 -12.33
C VAL A 21 -6.88 -1.79 -11.16
N TRP A 22 -7.30 -2.69 -10.29
CA TRP A 22 -7.98 -2.36 -9.04
C TRP A 22 -6.98 -1.86 -8.02
N TYR A 23 -7.38 -0.93 -7.16
CA TYR A 23 -6.49 -0.39 -6.14
C TYR A 23 -7.20 -0.02 -4.84
N LEU A 24 -6.48 -0.19 -3.74
CA LEU A 24 -6.86 0.27 -2.40
C LEU A 24 -5.64 0.38 -1.47
N SER A 25 -5.86 0.84 -0.25
CA SER A 25 -4.91 0.89 0.85
C SER A 25 -5.62 0.82 2.21
N ASP A 26 -4.86 0.79 3.30
CA ASP A 26 -5.36 1.07 4.66
C ASP A 26 -6.50 0.13 5.08
N LEU A 27 -6.30 -1.19 4.90
CA LEU A 27 -7.27 -2.21 5.30
C LEU A 27 -7.28 -2.44 6.81
N HIS A 28 -6.15 -2.21 7.51
CA HIS A 28 -6.01 -2.32 8.97
C HIS A 28 -6.64 -3.60 9.55
N LEU A 29 -6.40 -4.74 8.91
CA LEU A 29 -7.03 -6.02 9.24
C LEU A 29 -6.64 -6.52 10.64
N ASP A 30 -5.49 -6.11 11.17
CA ASP A 30 -5.01 -6.45 12.51
C ASP A 30 -5.85 -5.82 13.63
N LEU A 31 -6.67 -4.81 13.31
CA LEU A 31 -7.60 -4.16 14.21
C LEU A 31 -9.01 -4.79 14.17
N LEU A 32 -9.24 -5.77 13.30
CA LEU A 32 -10.56 -6.33 13.02
C LEU A 32 -10.70 -7.76 13.50
N SER A 33 -11.94 -8.18 13.74
CA SER A 33 -12.26 -9.58 14.04
C SER A 33 -13.61 -10.00 13.46
N GLY A 34 -13.83 -11.30 13.31
CA GLY A 34 -15.12 -11.87 12.94
C GLY A 34 -15.67 -11.38 11.60
N SER A 35 -16.87 -10.80 11.62
CA SER A 35 -17.60 -10.38 10.41
C SER A 35 -16.97 -9.16 9.73
N GLU A 36 -16.39 -8.23 10.49
CA GLU A 36 -15.76 -7.01 9.94
C GLU A 36 -14.54 -7.38 9.08
N TYR A 37 -13.66 -8.22 9.62
CA TYR A 37 -12.53 -8.78 8.88
C TYR A 37 -13.01 -9.46 7.58
N THR A 38 -14.02 -10.33 7.72
CA THR A 38 -14.56 -11.11 6.59
C THR A 38 -15.14 -10.19 5.51
N SER A 39 -15.84 -9.12 5.91
CA SER A 39 -16.42 -8.14 5.00
C SER A 39 -15.33 -7.41 4.22
N ARG A 40 -14.29 -6.90 4.90
CA ARG A 40 -13.20 -6.17 4.22
C ARG A 40 -12.46 -7.04 3.22
N VAL A 41 -12.11 -8.27 3.59
CA VAL A 41 -11.49 -9.21 2.65
C VAL A 41 -12.44 -9.54 1.50
N GLY A 42 -13.75 -9.68 1.80
CA GLY A 42 -14.79 -9.96 0.81
C GLY A 42 -14.87 -8.94 -0.33
N GLU A 43 -14.70 -7.65 -0.03
CA GLU A 43 -14.69 -6.58 -1.06
C GLU A 43 -13.63 -6.85 -2.16
N LEU A 44 -12.45 -7.32 -1.77
CA LEU A 44 -11.37 -7.64 -2.71
C LEU A 44 -11.66 -8.94 -3.49
N LEU A 45 -12.33 -9.91 -2.87
CA LEU A 45 -12.62 -11.18 -3.55
C LEU A 45 -13.75 -11.06 -4.57
N VAL A 46 -14.72 -10.16 -4.34
CA VAL A 46 -15.86 -9.94 -5.25
C VAL A 46 -15.46 -9.14 -6.49
N GLY A 47 -14.50 -8.22 -6.36
CA GLY A 47 -13.99 -7.41 -7.48
C GLY A 47 -13.05 -8.16 -8.43
N GLY A 48 -12.45 -9.26 -7.99
CA GLY A 48 -11.43 -10.00 -8.74
C GLY A 48 -11.97 -10.69 -9.99
N ARG A 49 -11.39 -10.36 -11.14
CA ARG A 49 -11.52 -11.13 -12.39
C ARG A 49 -10.14 -11.68 -12.75
N CYS A 50 -10.12 -12.88 -13.34
CA CYS A 50 -8.89 -13.64 -13.57
C CYS A 50 -7.82 -12.90 -14.38
N ASP A 51 -8.19 -11.89 -15.17
CA ASP A 51 -7.29 -11.11 -16.02
C ASP A 51 -6.91 -9.75 -15.41
N ASP A 52 -7.63 -9.29 -14.39
CA ASP A 52 -7.42 -7.99 -13.75
C ASP A 52 -6.22 -7.99 -12.80
N TRP A 53 -5.65 -6.80 -12.56
CA TRP A 53 -4.58 -6.58 -11.58
C TRP A 53 -5.13 -5.98 -10.30
N LEU A 54 -4.41 -6.17 -9.20
CA LEU A 54 -4.69 -5.54 -7.91
C LEU A 54 -3.46 -4.82 -7.37
N ILE A 55 -3.64 -3.59 -6.91
CA ILE A 55 -2.66 -2.82 -6.15
C ILE A 55 -3.16 -2.68 -4.71
N ILE A 56 -2.31 -3.05 -3.75
CA ILE A 56 -2.52 -2.81 -2.33
C ILE A 56 -1.41 -1.85 -1.85
N ALA A 57 -1.78 -0.60 -1.63
CA ALA A 57 -0.88 0.51 -1.32
C ALA A 57 -0.65 0.66 0.21
N GLY A 58 -0.28 -0.44 0.86
CA GLY A 58 0.12 -0.49 2.27
C GLY A 58 -1.02 -0.51 3.29
N ASP A 59 -0.63 -0.69 4.55
CA ASP A 59 -1.46 -0.77 5.75
C ASP A 59 -2.53 -1.86 5.68
N VAL A 60 -2.08 -3.08 5.37
CA VAL A 60 -2.91 -4.28 5.48
C VAL A 60 -3.03 -4.73 6.93
N GLY A 61 -1.94 -4.70 7.68
CA GLY A 61 -1.88 -5.17 9.07
C GLY A 61 -0.58 -5.92 9.35
N ARG A 62 -0.59 -6.88 10.28
CA ARG A 62 0.66 -7.56 10.68
C ARG A 62 1.09 -8.60 9.64
N VAL A 63 2.28 -9.16 9.85
CA VAL A 63 2.85 -10.24 9.02
C VAL A 63 1.86 -11.40 8.77
N SER A 64 1.05 -11.79 9.76
CA SER A 64 0.02 -12.83 9.55
C SER A 64 -1.07 -12.38 8.58
N ASP A 65 -1.55 -11.15 8.75
CA ASP A 65 -2.67 -10.59 8.00
C ASP A 65 -2.28 -10.29 6.55
N ILE A 66 -1.08 -9.74 6.33
CA ILE A 66 -0.51 -9.53 5.00
C ILE A 66 -0.42 -10.85 4.23
N VAL A 67 0.19 -11.89 4.83
CA VAL A 67 0.38 -13.17 4.15
C VAL A 67 -0.95 -13.86 3.86
N ASP A 68 -1.89 -13.81 4.80
CA ASP A 68 -3.20 -14.41 4.64
C ASP A 68 -4.02 -13.68 3.55
N LEU A 69 -4.04 -12.34 3.56
CA LEU A 69 -4.68 -11.54 2.52
C LEU A 69 -4.09 -11.84 1.14
N LEU A 70 -2.77 -11.76 0.99
CA LEU A 70 -2.09 -12.00 -0.27
C LEU A 70 -2.37 -13.40 -0.81
N SER A 71 -2.40 -14.41 0.06
CA SER A 71 -2.74 -15.79 -0.31
C SER A 71 -4.20 -15.94 -0.77
N LYS A 72 -5.12 -15.14 -0.22
CA LYS A 72 -6.54 -15.16 -0.60
C LYS A 72 -6.82 -14.42 -1.90
N VAL A 73 -6.15 -13.30 -2.14
CA VAL A 73 -6.37 -12.49 -3.36
C VAL A 73 -5.55 -12.98 -4.55
N SER A 74 -4.40 -13.65 -4.33
CA SER A 74 -3.58 -14.13 -5.45
C SER A 74 -4.32 -15.04 -6.45
N PRO A 75 -5.23 -15.97 -6.08
CA PRO A 75 -5.98 -16.73 -7.08
C PRO A 75 -7.08 -15.93 -7.79
N CYS A 76 -7.42 -14.73 -7.32
CA CYS A 76 -8.52 -13.91 -7.85
C CYS A 76 -8.06 -12.90 -8.93
N TYR A 77 -6.77 -12.59 -8.98
CA TYR A 77 -6.19 -11.57 -9.86
C TYR A 77 -5.00 -12.13 -10.65
N SER A 78 -4.80 -11.69 -11.89
CA SER A 78 -3.67 -12.16 -12.70
C SER A 78 -2.33 -11.68 -12.15
N LYS A 79 -2.30 -10.49 -11.51
CA LYS A 79 -1.15 -9.90 -10.81
C LYS A 79 -1.60 -9.13 -9.58
N VAL A 80 -0.83 -9.22 -8.50
CA VAL A 80 -1.05 -8.46 -7.26
C VAL A 80 0.23 -7.72 -6.92
N PHE A 81 0.16 -6.40 -6.78
CA PHE A 81 1.29 -5.55 -6.38
C PHE A 81 1.03 -5.03 -4.96
N PHE A 82 2.03 -5.14 -4.11
CA PHE A 82 1.93 -4.70 -2.72
C PHE A 82 3.16 -3.89 -2.34
N VAL A 83 2.93 -2.72 -1.74
CA VAL A 83 3.94 -1.97 -0.99
C VAL A 83 3.58 -2.04 0.49
N PHE A 84 4.57 -1.95 1.36
CA PHE A 84 4.32 -1.84 2.80
C PHE A 84 3.86 -0.43 3.15
N GLY A 85 2.98 -0.33 4.13
CA GLY A 85 2.69 0.90 4.87
C GLY A 85 3.34 0.93 6.24
N ASN A 86 3.06 1.96 7.03
CA ASN A 86 3.66 2.10 8.35
C ASN A 86 3.11 1.10 9.37
N HIS A 87 1.82 0.77 9.33
CA HIS A 87 1.23 -0.26 10.20
C HIS A 87 1.71 -1.66 9.85
N ASP A 88 2.07 -1.90 8.59
CA ASP A 88 2.63 -3.19 8.18
C ASP A 88 3.97 -3.48 8.86
N TYR A 89 4.68 -2.44 9.32
CA TYR A 89 5.94 -2.54 10.05
C TYR A 89 5.80 -2.69 11.55
N TYR A 90 4.58 -2.72 12.11
CA TYR A 90 4.41 -2.74 13.55
C TYR A 90 4.85 -4.09 14.13
N ALA A 91 5.98 -4.08 14.86
CA ALA A 91 6.46 -5.25 15.56
C ALA A 91 5.57 -5.58 16.76
N ILE A 92 5.22 -6.87 16.93
CA ILE A 92 4.46 -7.37 18.10
C ILE A 92 5.19 -7.02 19.41
N GLN A 93 6.52 -7.01 19.38
CA GLN A 93 7.37 -6.52 20.45
C GLN A 93 8.44 -5.61 19.83
N PRO A 94 8.50 -4.32 20.20
CA PRO A 94 9.48 -3.36 19.65
C PRO A 94 10.95 -3.79 19.75
N ALA A 95 11.28 -4.68 20.70
CA ALA A 95 12.62 -5.22 20.89
C ALA A 95 12.92 -6.52 20.10
N ALA A 96 11.92 -7.14 19.46
CA ALA A 96 12.03 -8.46 18.85
C ALA A 96 12.40 -8.47 17.35
N GLY A 97 12.47 -7.30 16.72
CA GLY A 97 12.86 -7.18 15.31
C GLY A 97 12.67 -5.76 14.79
N THR A 98 13.34 -5.44 13.69
CA THR A 98 13.17 -4.16 13.00
C THR A 98 12.13 -4.30 11.88
N TYR A 99 11.66 -3.19 11.31
CA TYR A 99 10.83 -3.21 10.11
C TYR A 99 11.47 -4.03 8.97
N LYS A 100 12.81 -4.06 8.85
CA LYS A 100 13.53 -4.91 7.88
C LYS A 100 13.34 -6.41 8.14
N THR A 101 13.24 -6.84 9.40
CA THR A 101 12.92 -8.24 9.75
C THR A 101 11.50 -8.61 9.32
N ILE A 102 10.55 -7.69 9.49
CA ILE A 102 9.16 -7.86 9.06
C ILE A 102 9.08 -8.00 7.54
N ILE A 103 9.73 -7.11 6.79
CA ILE A 103 9.84 -7.16 5.33
C ILE A 103 10.35 -8.53 4.88
N LYS A 104 11.46 -8.99 5.49
CA LYS A 104 12.05 -10.30 5.19
C LYS A 104 11.05 -11.43 5.43
N ASN A 105 10.39 -11.44 6.59
CA ASN A 105 9.43 -12.48 6.96
C ASN A 105 8.24 -12.55 5.98
N VAL A 106 7.68 -11.40 5.59
CA VAL A 106 6.59 -11.37 4.60
C VAL A 106 7.08 -11.93 3.26
N LYS A 107 8.20 -11.40 2.73
CA LYS A 107 8.77 -11.85 1.45
C LYS A 107 9.06 -13.36 1.42
N GLU A 108 9.59 -13.92 2.49
CA GLU A 108 9.85 -15.37 2.60
C GLU A 108 8.54 -16.17 2.58
N ARG A 109 7.52 -15.73 3.33
CA ARG A 109 6.25 -16.46 3.49
C ARG A 109 5.32 -16.38 2.27
N VAL A 110 5.48 -15.39 1.40
CA VAL A 110 4.73 -15.30 0.13
C VAL A 110 5.54 -15.69 -1.10
N SER A 111 6.77 -16.20 -0.92
CA SER A 111 7.69 -16.49 -2.02
C SER A 111 7.17 -17.52 -3.03
N ASN A 112 6.19 -18.35 -2.63
CA ASN A 112 5.51 -19.31 -3.50
C ASN A 112 4.34 -18.72 -4.30
N LEU A 113 3.96 -17.46 -4.08
CA LEU A 113 2.89 -16.78 -4.80
C LEU A 113 3.48 -16.05 -6.03
N GLU A 114 3.59 -16.76 -7.15
CA GLU A 114 4.31 -16.28 -8.35
C GLU A 114 3.74 -15.00 -8.97
N ASN A 115 2.47 -14.71 -8.75
CA ASN A 115 1.79 -13.52 -9.25
C ASN A 115 1.71 -12.37 -8.24
N VAL A 116 2.36 -12.49 -7.08
CA VAL A 116 2.44 -11.45 -6.06
C VAL A 116 3.80 -10.75 -6.12
N PHE A 117 3.78 -9.44 -6.32
CA PHE A 117 4.94 -8.58 -6.45
C PHE A 117 5.04 -7.67 -5.22
N ILE A 118 5.92 -8.03 -4.29
CA ILE A 118 6.29 -7.16 -3.17
C ILE A 118 7.26 -6.10 -3.68
N LEU A 119 6.81 -4.85 -3.70
CA LEU A 119 7.56 -3.68 -4.18
C LEU A 119 8.11 -2.89 -2.99
N ASP A 120 9.25 -3.36 -2.48
CA ASP A 120 10.00 -2.69 -1.42
C ASP A 120 11.29 -2.14 -2.04
N ASN A 121 11.27 -0.84 -2.37
CA ASN A 121 12.27 -0.14 -3.17
C ASN A 121 12.66 -0.91 -4.43
N LYS A 122 11.63 -1.24 -5.24
CA LYS A 122 11.78 -2.14 -6.38
C LYS A 122 11.03 -1.65 -7.61
N VAL A 123 11.63 -1.89 -8.77
CA VAL A 123 10.99 -1.72 -10.09
C VAL A 123 10.81 -3.09 -10.73
N VAL A 124 9.64 -3.32 -11.30
CA VAL A 124 9.31 -4.51 -12.09
C VAL A 124 8.68 -4.08 -13.43
N THR A 125 8.85 -4.91 -14.45
CA THR A 125 8.12 -4.75 -15.72
C THR A 125 7.32 -6.01 -15.94
N VAL A 126 6.00 -5.87 -16.05
CA VAL A 126 5.04 -6.97 -16.21
C VAL A 126 4.16 -6.62 -17.39
N ASP A 127 4.05 -7.53 -18.36
CA ASP A 127 3.22 -7.36 -19.55
C ASP A 127 3.44 -6.03 -20.30
N GLY A 128 4.70 -5.56 -20.30
CA GLY A 128 5.12 -4.30 -20.95
C GLY A 128 4.91 -3.03 -20.11
N ILE A 129 4.25 -3.12 -18.96
CA ILE A 129 4.02 -2.01 -18.03
C ILE A 129 5.11 -2.00 -16.96
N THR A 130 5.73 -0.85 -16.73
CA THR A 130 6.76 -0.66 -15.70
C THR A 130 6.14 -0.10 -14.43
N ILE A 131 6.33 -0.81 -13.32
CA ILE A 131 5.80 -0.47 -12.01
C ILE A 131 6.96 -0.28 -11.05
N ALA A 132 6.98 0.83 -10.33
CA ALA A 132 7.89 1.06 -9.22
C ALA A 132 7.11 1.13 -7.91
N GLY A 133 7.69 0.64 -6.82
CA GLY A 133 7.08 0.79 -5.52
C GLY A 133 8.06 0.88 -4.36
N SER A 134 7.62 1.60 -3.34
CA SER A 134 8.34 1.91 -2.10
C SER A 134 7.31 2.28 -1.02
N THR A 135 7.71 2.33 0.25
CA THR A 135 6.83 2.93 1.27
C THR A 135 6.74 4.44 1.07
N ASN A 136 7.83 5.05 0.58
CA ASN A 136 8.07 6.48 0.55
C ASN A 136 8.13 7.06 1.97
N TRP A 137 8.85 6.38 2.86
CA TRP A 137 8.94 6.75 4.28
C TRP A 137 9.31 8.22 4.50
N TYR A 138 8.69 8.86 5.49
CA TYR A 138 8.87 10.28 5.76
C TYR A 138 10.10 10.59 6.62
N SER A 139 10.60 11.82 6.49
CA SER A 139 11.68 12.38 7.31
C SER A 139 11.13 13.45 8.24
N LEU A 140 11.55 13.45 9.50
CA LEU A 140 11.16 14.43 10.50
C LEU A 140 12.30 15.43 10.70
N GLU A 141 12.15 16.65 10.20
CA GLU A 141 13.13 17.73 10.35
C GLU A 141 12.62 18.81 11.31
N GLU A 142 11.32 19.08 11.30
CA GLU A 142 10.70 20.10 12.13
C GLU A 142 10.52 19.66 13.59
N ASN A 143 10.75 20.59 14.53
CA ASN A 143 10.59 20.32 15.96
C ASN A 143 9.15 19.96 16.34
N TYR A 144 8.17 20.57 15.65
CA TYR A 144 6.75 20.25 15.85
C TYR A 144 6.47 18.80 15.45
N SER A 145 6.84 18.40 14.23
CA SER A 145 6.68 17.02 13.75
C SER A 145 7.38 16.02 14.67
N LYS A 146 8.61 16.31 15.10
CA LYS A 146 9.35 15.45 16.04
C LYS A 146 8.61 15.27 17.37
N ALA A 147 8.09 16.35 17.94
CA ALA A 147 7.38 16.33 19.21
C ALA A 147 6.03 15.63 19.11
N TRP A 148 5.26 15.92 18.04
CA TRP A 148 4.01 15.24 17.76
C TRP A 148 4.24 13.74 17.56
N TRP A 149 5.20 13.38 16.72
CA TRP A 149 5.49 12.00 16.35
C TRP A 149 5.92 11.16 17.56
N SER A 150 6.84 11.66 18.40
CA SER A 150 7.28 10.93 19.59
C SER A 150 6.20 10.80 20.68
N SER A 151 5.16 11.64 20.65
CA SER A 151 4.11 11.68 21.68
C SER A 151 2.81 11.00 21.23
N MET A 152 2.51 11.04 19.94
CA MET A 152 1.20 10.69 19.38
C MET A 152 1.27 9.57 18.34
N SER A 153 2.40 9.40 17.64
CA SER A 153 2.51 8.39 16.60
C SER A 153 2.95 7.05 17.18
N ASN A 154 2.23 6.01 16.81
CA ASN A 154 2.62 4.63 17.09
C ASN A 154 3.87 4.22 16.30
N ASP A 155 4.21 4.92 15.21
CA ASP A 155 5.41 4.64 14.41
C ASP A 155 6.69 4.82 15.23
N TYR A 156 6.70 5.76 16.18
CA TYR A 156 7.82 5.91 17.12
C TYR A 156 8.01 4.65 17.95
N THR A 157 6.92 4.08 18.48
CA THR A 157 7.00 2.93 19.37
C THR A 157 7.28 1.64 18.61
N TYR A 158 6.65 1.45 17.45
CA TYR A 158 6.57 0.14 16.81
C TYR A 158 7.42 0.00 15.54
N VAL A 159 7.90 1.11 14.96
CA VAL A 159 8.75 1.09 13.75
C VAL A 159 10.15 1.59 14.04
N HIS A 160 10.28 2.75 14.69
CA HIS A 160 11.55 3.43 14.95
C HIS A 160 11.72 3.87 16.42
N PRO A 161 11.78 2.92 17.39
CA PRO A 161 11.97 3.23 18.81
C PRO A 161 13.32 3.89 19.14
N GLU A 162 14.29 3.78 18.24
CA GLU A 162 15.58 4.51 18.30
C GLU A 162 15.44 6.02 18.04
N GLY A 163 14.26 6.47 17.59
CA GLY A 163 13.93 7.87 17.38
C GLY A 163 14.08 8.35 15.93
N TYR A 164 13.99 9.67 15.76
CA TYR A 164 13.89 10.33 14.45
C TYR A 164 15.05 10.03 13.50
N LEU A 165 16.26 9.73 14.00
CA LEU A 165 17.39 9.40 13.14
C LEU A 165 17.14 8.10 12.35
N GLY A 166 16.52 7.10 12.98
CA GLY A 166 16.13 5.86 12.31
C GLY A 166 15.09 6.10 11.23
N SER A 167 14.05 6.88 11.56
CA SER A 167 13.03 7.33 10.61
C SER A 167 13.65 8.07 9.41
N ASN A 168 14.55 9.02 9.65
CA ASN A 168 15.14 9.80 8.56
C ASN A 168 16.07 8.95 7.69
N LEU A 169 16.80 7.98 8.27
CA LEU A 169 17.60 7.02 7.49
C LEU A 169 16.73 6.14 6.59
N HIS A 170 15.58 5.67 7.08
CA HIS A 170 14.61 4.95 6.27
C HIS A 170 14.07 5.82 5.12
N SER A 171 13.71 7.07 5.42
CA SER A 171 13.29 8.05 4.41
C SER A 171 14.35 8.28 3.33
N ILE A 172 15.61 8.39 3.74
CA ILE A 172 16.74 8.57 2.81
C ILE A 172 16.89 7.34 1.91
N GLU A 173 16.74 6.13 2.44
CA GLU A 173 16.81 4.89 1.66
C GLU A 173 15.73 4.86 0.56
N ASP A 174 14.48 5.14 0.93
CA ASP A 174 13.34 5.18 0.00
C ASP A 174 13.49 6.29 -1.04
N THR A 175 13.82 7.51 -0.59
CA THR A 175 13.98 8.68 -1.48
C THR A 175 15.13 8.46 -2.46
N THR A 176 16.26 7.95 -1.99
CA THR A 176 17.43 7.65 -2.83
C THR A 176 17.07 6.64 -3.91
N PHE A 177 16.34 5.58 -3.55
CA PHE A 177 15.86 4.63 -4.55
C PHE A 177 14.95 5.30 -5.58
N LEU A 178 13.87 5.96 -5.15
CA LEU A 178 12.85 6.53 -6.03
C LEU A 178 13.41 7.59 -6.98
N GLU A 179 14.23 8.51 -6.47
CA GLU A 179 14.83 9.59 -7.26
C GLU A 179 15.98 9.09 -8.16
N SER A 180 16.55 7.91 -7.89
CA SER A 180 17.58 7.30 -8.75
C SER A 180 17.03 6.63 -10.01
N ILE A 181 15.71 6.41 -10.11
CA ILE A 181 15.10 5.72 -11.25
C ILE A 181 15.20 6.61 -12.50
N LYS A 182 15.93 6.13 -13.52
CA LYS A 182 16.17 6.85 -14.78
C LYS A 182 15.29 6.40 -15.95
N LYS A 183 14.55 5.31 -15.77
CA LYS A 183 13.64 4.78 -16.80
C LYS A 183 12.25 5.35 -16.59
N ASP A 184 11.45 5.35 -17.65
CA ASP A 184 10.02 5.65 -17.51
C ASP A 184 9.34 4.57 -16.67
N VAL A 185 8.42 5.02 -15.81
CA VAL A 185 7.58 4.20 -14.95
C VAL A 185 6.15 4.56 -15.31
N ASP A 186 5.31 3.56 -15.57
CA ASP A 186 3.89 3.78 -15.90
C ASP A 186 3.05 3.93 -14.64
N ILE A 187 3.34 3.13 -13.61
CA ILE A 187 2.63 3.11 -12.34
C ILE A 187 3.63 3.24 -11.20
N LEU A 188 3.49 4.27 -10.37
CA LEU A 188 4.20 4.40 -9.11
C LEU A 188 3.26 4.05 -7.96
N ILE A 189 3.70 3.19 -7.07
CA ILE A 189 2.95 2.81 -5.87
C ILE A 189 3.77 3.25 -4.66
N THR A 190 3.21 4.14 -3.84
CA THR A 190 3.77 4.48 -2.54
C THR A 190 2.75 4.19 -1.46
N HIS A 191 3.13 4.12 -0.19
CA HIS A 191 2.13 4.18 0.87
C HIS A 191 1.94 5.63 1.29
N ILE A 192 3.02 6.29 1.70
CA ILE A 192 3.00 7.70 2.08
C ILE A 192 2.90 8.57 0.81
N PRO A 193 1.92 9.49 0.75
CA PRO A 193 1.69 10.32 -0.42
C PRO A 193 2.71 11.47 -0.53
N PRO A 194 2.87 12.04 -1.74
CA PRO A 194 3.78 13.16 -1.94
C PRO A 194 3.24 14.51 -1.47
N ILE A 195 1.94 14.58 -1.17
CA ILE A 195 1.22 15.80 -0.81
C ILE A 195 0.22 15.53 0.30
N HIS A 196 -0.19 16.60 0.98
CA HIS A 196 -1.34 16.57 1.88
C HIS A 196 -2.60 16.65 1.04
N PHE A 197 -3.52 15.69 1.20
CA PHE A 197 -4.73 15.67 0.40
C PHE A 197 -5.65 16.85 0.75
N LYS A 198 -6.32 17.38 -0.25
CA LYS A 198 -7.09 18.65 -0.10
C LYS A 198 -8.23 18.53 0.90
N ASN A 199 -8.83 17.35 1.02
CA ASN A 199 -9.94 17.08 1.93
C ASN A 199 -9.49 16.62 3.33
N ASN A 200 -8.18 16.50 3.54
CA ASN A 200 -7.64 16.10 4.83
C ASN A 200 -7.68 17.30 5.80
N TYR A 201 -8.57 17.21 6.79
CA TYR A 201 -8.78 18.25 7.79
C TYR A 201 -7.80 18.20 8.97
N PHE A 202 -6.93 17.20 9.03
CA PHE A 202 -5.84 17.19 10.00
C PHE A 202 -4.77 18.21 9.58
N GLU A 203 -4.19 18.88 10.57
CA GLU A 203 -3.05 19.76 10.33
C GLU A 203 -1.90 18.93 9.75
N PRO A 204 -1.35 19.32 8.58
CA PRO A 204 -0.27 18.58 7.97
C PRO A 204 0.96 18.63 8.86
N ASN A 205 1.64 17.49 8.98
CA ASN A 205 2.97 17.41 9.53
C ASN A 205 3.80 16.45 8.67
N GLU A 206 5.11 16.42 8.92
CA GLU A 206 6.04 15.64 8.10
C GLU A 206 5.78 14.14 8.14
N ALA A 207 5.09 13.61 9.17
CA ALA A 207 4.73 12.19 9.23
C ALA A 207 3.62 11.80 8.25
N PHE A 208 2.91 12.75 7.63
CA PHE A 208 1.80 12.45 6.71
C PHE A 208 2.18 12.53 5.23
N ILE A 209 3.34 13.13 4.91
CA ILE A 209 3.72 13.47 3.54
C ILE A 209 5.21 13.25 3.30
N LYS A 210 5.55 12.80 2.09
CA LYS A 210 6.94 12.79 1.63
C LYS A 210 7.03 13.20 0.16
N PRO A 211 7.26 14.49 -0.12
CA PRO A 211 7.49 14.98 -1.47
C PRO A 211 8.73 14.32 -2.10
N LEU A 212 8.70 14.15 -3.42
CA LEU A 212 9.76 13.51 -4.22
C LEU A 212 10.10 14.34 -5.45
N SER A 213 11.37 14.35 -5.84
CA SER A 213 11.88 14.96 -7.07
C SER A 213 12.18 13.88 -8.11
N LEU A 214 11.11 13.34 -8.72
CA LEU A 214 11.22 12.23 -9.68
C LEU A 214 11.73 12.71 -11.06
N MET A 215 12.60 11.90 -11.67
CA MET A 215 13.09 12.10 -13.05
C MET A 215 12.13 11.58 -14.12
N PHE A 216 11.02 10.97 -13.70
CA PHE A 216 9.97 10.40 -14.55
C PHE A 216 8.61 10.91 -14.07
N LYS A 217 7.57 10.75 -14.91
CA LYS A 217 6.20 11.12 -14.59
C LYS A 217 5.29 9.91 -14.77
N PRO A 218 4.97 9.18 -13.69
CA PRO A 218 4.10 8.01 -13.82
C PRO A 218 2.71 8.42 -14.29
N LYS A 219 2.10 7.63 -15.18
CA LYS A 219 0.72 7.88 -15.61
C LYS A 219 -0.22 7.81 -14.42
N TYR A 220 0.00 6.83 -13.54
CA TYR A 220 -0.75 6.64 -12.30
C TYR A 220 0.20 6.61 -11.10
N TRP A 221 -0.15 7.35 -10.05
CA TRP A 221 0.52 7.28 -8.76
C TRP A 221 -0.51 6.84 -7.71
N VAL A 222 -0.40 5.61 -7.23
CA VAL A 222 -1.31 5.05 -6.21
C VAL A 222 -0.67 5.16 -4.83
N CYS A 223 -1.41 5.67 -3.85
CA CYS A 223 -0.97 5.84 -2.46
C CYS A 223 -2.09 5.60 -1.43
N GLY A 224 -1.79 5.81 -0.15
CA GLY A 224 -2.71 5.63 0.98
C GLY A 224 -2.36 6.52 2.17
N HIS A 225 -2.29 5.94 3.37
CA HIS A 225 -1.76 6.51 4.63
C HIS A 225 -2.65 7.58 5.29
N GLN A 226 -3.14 8.56 4.53
CA GLN A 226 -3.90 9.66 5.10
C GLN A 226 -5.38 9.32 5.36
N HIS A 227 -5.86 8.16 4.91
CA HIS A 227 -7.26 7.72 5.03
C HIS A 227 -8.29 8.64 4.32
N PHE A 228 -7.86 9.44 3.35
CA PHE A 228 -8.76 10.18 2.45
C PHE A 228 -8.70 9.64 1.03
N LEU A 229 -9.86 9.61 0.39
CA LEU A 229 -9.98 9.39 -1.05
C LEU A 229 -9.33 10.56 -1.80
N GLU A 230 -8.49 10.23 -2.77
CA GLU A 230 -7.85 11.20 -3.65
C GLU A 230 -7.93 10.72 -5.11
N ASP A 231 -8.27 11.63 -6.02
CA ASP A 231 -8.21 11.44 -7.47
C ASP A 231 -7.96 12.81 -8.12
N SER A 232 -6.68 13.14 -8.29
CA SER A 232 -6.26 14.47 -8.76
C SER A 232 -5.05 14.41 -9.68
N GLU A 233 -4.75 15.53 -10.33
CA GLU A 233 -3.51 15.67 -11.09
C GLU A 233 -2.40 16.19 -10.17
N TYR A 234 -1.26 15.51 -10.16
CA TYR A 234 -0.05 15.94 -9.46
C TYR A 234 1.18 15.74 -10.35
N ASN A 235 1.84 16.84 -10.72
CA ASN A 235 3.07 16.84 -11.54
C ASN A 235 2.96 16.02 -12.85
N GLY A 236 1.79 16.03 -13.49
CA GLY A 236 1.52 15.25 -14.71
C GLY A 236 1.20 13.77 -14.48
N SER A 237 1.00 13.35 -13.22
CA SER A 237 0.53 12.02 -12.82
C SER A 237 -0.92 12.11 -12.34
N ARG A 238 -1.74 11.08 -12.55
CA ARG A 238 -3.01 10.94 -11.84
C ARG A 238 -2.73 10.30 -10.48
N LEU A 239 -2.81 11.10 -9.42
CA LEU A 239 -2.61 10.68 -8.03
C LEU A 239 -3.92 10.09 -7.49
N LEU A 240 -3.82 8.89 -6.93
CA LEU A 240 -4.97 8.05 -6.56
C LEU A 240 -4.77 7.49 -5.15
N SER A 241 -5.77 7.68 -4.28
CA SER A 241 -5.85 7.05 -2.97
C SER A 241 -7.26 6.50 -2.77
N ASN A 242 -7.38 5.24 -2.36
CA ASN A 242 -8.67 4.59 -2.08
C ASN A 242 -8.58 3.77 -0.78
N PRO A 243 -8.51 4.44 0.38
CA PRO A 243 -8.31 3.79 1.66
C PRO A 243 -9.61 3.19 2.19
N MET A 244 -9.53 2.03 2.84
CA MET A 244 -10.65 1.55 3.67
C MET A 244 -10.69 2.23 5.05
N GLY A 245 -9.53 2.75 5.52
CA GLY A 245 -9.39 3.48 6.78
C GLY A 245 -9.78 2.67 8.01
N TYR A 246 -9.95 3.30 9.17
CA TYR A 246 -10.49 2.64 10.35
C TYR A 246 -12.01 2.44 10.25
N VAL A 247 -12.57 1.57 11.10
CA VAL A 247 -14.02 1.35 11.16
C VAL A 247 -14.71 2.68 11.52
N GLY A 248 -15.63 3.11 10.66
CA GLY A 248 -16.38 4.35 10.84
C GLY A 248 -15.72 5.61 10.24
N GLU A 249 -14.52 5.52 9.68
CA GLU A 249 -13.90 6.65 8.97
C GLU A 249 -14.38 6.74 7.53
N VAL A 250 -14.52 5.59 6.86
CA VAL A 250 -15.00 5.50 5.48
C VAL A 250 -16.29 4.67 5.49
N GLU A 251 -17.44 5.35 5.42
CA GLU A 251 -18.75 4.69 5.54
C GLU A 251 -19.19 3.96 4.25
N ASP A 252 -18.83 4.51 3.08
CA ASP A 252 -19.28 4.01 1.77
C ASP A 252 -18.08 3.60 0.88
N PHE A 253 -17.20 2.74 1.41
CA PHE A 253 -16.08 2.24 0.62
C PHE A 253 -16.57 1.47 -0.60
N THR A 254 -15.97 1.78 -1.76
CA THR A 254 -16.15 1.01 -2.99
C THR A 254 -14.79 0.76 -3.62
N LEU A 255 -14.52 -0.46 -4.04
CA LEU A 255 -13.29 -0.77 -4.76
C LEU A 255 -13.24 0.00 -6.10
N ARG A 256 -12.11 0.62 -6.39
CA ARG A 256 -11.90 1.46 -7.59
C ARG A 256 -10.87 0.84 -8.50
N SER A 257 -10.96 1.19 -9.78
CA SER A 257 -10.01 0.75 -10.79
C SER A 257 -9.74 1.82 -11.83
N PHE A 258 -8.64 1.64 -12.56
CA PHE A 258 -8.35 2.33 -13.80
C PHE A 258 -7.95 1.31 -14.87
N LYS A 259 -8.02 1.71 -16.14
CA LYS A 259 -7.62 0.87 -17.27
C LYS A 259 -6.20 1.17 -17.69
N VAL A 260 -5.43 0.12 -17.97
CA VAL A 260 -4.12 0.18 -18.63
C VAL A 260 -4.14 -0.58 -19.94
#